data_AF-A0AAW5RXV5-F1
#
_entry.id   AF-A0AAW5RXV5-F1
#
_cell.length_a   1.000
_cell.length_b   1.000
_cell.length_c   1.000
_cell.angle_alpha   90.00
_cell.angle_beta   90.00
_cell.angle_gamma   90.00
#
_symmetry.space_group_name_H-M   'P 1'
#
loop_
_entity.id
_entity.type
_entity.pdbx_description
1 polymer ?
#
loop_
_entity_poly.entity_id
_entity_poly.type
_entity_poly.pdbx_seq_one_letter_code
_entity_poly.pdbx_strand_id
1 'polypeptide(L)'
;MGKMMTNGKSITKEELISKIESYFNERVVLKETKEYVIFAPKTKVGLAVHLGISMQTLSDWEKDKDFGEIVSKAKQRCEMDILNHSLIGTYTPSVSMFLLKNQHGYVDKQEVVSDSVQKIEIIRSEVKCN
;
A
#
# COMPACT_ATOMS: atom_id res chain seq x y z
N MET A 1 24.41 4.67 -8.64
CA MET A 1 23.31 3.69 -8.69
C MET A 1 23.54 2.69 -7.57
N GLY A 2 22.67 2.64 -6.57
CA GLY A 2 22.78 1.67 -5.48
C GLY A 2 22.34 0.30 -5.97
N LYS A 3 23.13 -0.75 -5.72
CA LYS A 3 22.69 -2.12 -6.03
C LYS A 3 21.51 -2.45 -5.13
N MET A 4 20.39 -2.90 -5.71
CA MET A 4 19.25 -3.39 -4.93
C MET A 4 19.61 -4.71 -4.27
N MET A 5 19.41 -4.82 -2.97
CA MET A 5 19.85 -5.97 -2.19
C MET A 5 18.66 -6.65 -1.50
N THR A 6 18.56 -7.97 -1.63
CA THR A 6 17.70 -8.82 -0.80
C THR A 6 18.59 -9.76 0.00
N ASN A 7 18.44 -9.82 1.32
CA ASN A 7 19.23 -10.71 2.19
C ASN A 7 20.76 -10.62 1.93
N GLY A 8 21.28 -9.40 1.70
CA GLY A 8 22.70 -9.17 1.44
C GLY A 8 23.17 -9.48 0.01
N LYS A 9 22.30 -9.91 -0.91
CA LYS A 9 22.64 -10.23 -2.31
C LYS A 9 21.99 -9.25 -3.28
N SER A 10 22.75 -8.83 -4.30
CA SER A 10 22.23 -8.02 -5.40
C SER A 10 21.14 -8.81 -6.15
N ILE A 11 20.06 -8.14 -6.56
CA ILE A 11 18.97 -8.73 -7.35
C ILE A 11 18.92 -8.12 -8.76
N THR A 12 18.65 -8.93 -9.78
CA THR A 12 18.41 -8.45 -11.16
C THR A 12 16.93 -8.06 -11.38
N LYS A 13 16.62 -7.42 -12.51
CA LYS A 13 15.23 -7.07 -12.87
C LYS A 13 14.38 -8.32 -13.07
N GLU A 14 14.94 -9.32 -13.75
CA GLU A 14 14.28 -10.60 -14.06
C GLU A 14 14.02 -11.39 -12.79
N GLU A 15 14.99 -11.43 -11.87
CA GLU A 15 14.83 -12.06 -10.57
C GLU A 15 13.76 -11.37 -9.72
N LEU A 16 13.72 -10.03 -9.73
CA LEU A 16 12.69 -9.27 -9.02
C LEU A 16 11.30 -9.58 -9.57
N ILE A 17 11.13 -9.54 -10.90
CA ILE A 17 9.86 -9.88 -11.56
C ILE A 17 9.43 -11.30 -11.21
N SER A 18 10.35 -12.27 -11.30
CA SER A 18 10.08 -13.67 -10.98
C SER A 18 9.59 -13.84 -9.54
N LYS A 19 10.24 -13.20 -8.56
CA LYS A 19 9.81 -13.24 -7.15
C LYS A 19 8.46 -12.56 -6.93
N ILE A 20 8.20 -11.44 -7.61
CA ILE A 20 6.91 -10.75 -7.55
C ILE A 20 5.81 -11.66 -8.09
N GLU A 21 6.00 -12.26 -9.26
CA GLU A 21 5.01 -13.20 -9.82
C GLU A 21 4.82 -14.43 -8.94
N SER A 22 5.89 -14.96 -8.36
CA SER A 22 5.81 -16.05 -7.39
C SER A 22 4.90 -15.68 -6.21
N TYR A 23 5.07 -14.48 -5.64
CA TYR A 23 4.23 -13.99 -4.55
C TYR A 23 2.75 -13.93 -4.93
N PHE A 24 2.43 -13.43 -6.13
CA PHE A 24 1.03 -13.28 -6.56
C PHE A 24 0.39 -14.60 -7.00
N ASN A 25 1.17 -15.55 -7.52
CA ASN A 25 0.68 -16.86 -7.92
C ASN A 25 0.51 -17.82 -6.73
N GLU A 26 1.25 -17.60 -5.65
CA GLU A 26 1.15 -18.40 -4.44
C GLU A 26 -0.25 -18.30 -3.82
N ARG A 27 -0.86 -19.43 -3.46
CA ARG A 27 -2.13 -19.48 -2.74
C ARG A 27 -1.92 -20.06 -1.35
N VAL A 28 -1.84 -19.19 -0.35
CA VAL A 28 -1.70 -19.59 1.05
C VAL A 28 -3.10 -19.68 1.66
N VAL A 29 -3.49 -20.84 2.18
CA VAL A 29 -4.77 -21.03 2.87
C VAL A 29 -4.65 -20.52 4.30
N LEU A 30 -5.52 -19.58 4.71
CA LEU A 30 -5.60 -19.08 6.09
C LEU A 30 -6.66 -19.83 6.91
N LYS A 31 -7.76 -20.20 6.26
CA LYS A 31 -8.86 -20.91 6.90
C LYS A 31 -9.54 -21.79 5.88
N GLU A 32 -9.79 -23.03 6.25
CA GLU A 32 -10.55 -23.98 5.43
C GLU A 32 -11.74 -24.48 6.24
N THR A 33 -12.90 -24.48 5.59
CA THR A 33 -14.13 -25.06 6.13
C THR A 33 -14.74 -25.97 5.07
N LYS A 34 -15.82 -26.67 5.39
CA LYS A 34 -16.53 -27.52 4.42
C LYS A 34 -17.16 -26.72 3.26
N GLU A 35 -17.41 -25.44 3.46
CA GLU A 35 -18.14 -24.59 2.51
C GLU A 35 -17.22 -23.63 1.74
N TYR A 36 -16.12 -23.22 2.35
CA TYR A 36 -15.23 -22.21 1.77
C TYR A 36 -13.77 -22.37 2.20
N VAL A 37 -12.88 -21.95 1.30
CA VAL A 37 -11.44 -21.79 1.54
C VAL A 37 -11.10 -20.30 1.50
N ILE A 38 -10.50 -19.79 2.56
CA ILE A 38 -10.03 -18.41 2.66
C ILE A 38 -8.53 -18.40 2.37
N PHE A 39 -8.14 -17.67 1.33
CA PHE A 39 -6.75 -17.45 0.98
C PHE A 39 -6.19 -16.18 1.63
N ALA A 40 -4.88 -16.14 1.81
CA ALA A 40 -4.19 -14.99 2.35
C ALA A 40 -4.27 -13.79 1.39
N PRO A 41 -4.54 -12.57 1.90
CA PRO A 41 -4.61 -11.35 1.11
C PRO A 41 -3.25 -11.01 0.50
N LYS A 42 -3.27 -10.36 -0.67
CA LYS A 42 -2.05 -9.82 -1.30
C LYS A 42 -1.83 -8.40 -0.82
N THR A 43 -0.88 -8.23 0.10
CA THR A 43 -0.60 -6.95 0.77
C THR A 43 0.83 -6.49 0.51
N LYS A 44 1.09 -5.19 0.63
CA LYS A 44 2.44 -4.63 0.49
C LYS A 44 3.41 -5.23 1.51
N VAL A 45 2.94 -5.44 2.74
CA VAL A 45 3.73 -6.08 3.80
C VAL A 45 4.05 -7.54 3.44
N GLY A 46 3.07 -8.28 2.93
CA GLY A 46 3.29 -9.66 2.47
C GLY A 46 4.30 -9.73 1.33
N LEU A 47 4.24 -8.80 0.36
CA LEU A 47 5.21 -8.70 -0.71
C LEU A 47 6.63 -8.40 -0.18
N ALA A 48 6.77 -7.43 0.73
CA ALA A 48 8.06 -7.10 1.33
C ALA A 48 8.67 -8.30 2.07
N VAL A 49 7.86 -9.00 2.87
CA VAL A 49 8.26 -10.23 3.56
C VAL A 49 8.71 -11.31 2.58
N HIS A 50 7.94 -11.55 1.51
CA HIS A 50 8.28 -12.53 0.48
C HIS A 50 9.59 -12.20 -0.24
N LEU A 51 9.86 -10.92 -0.47
CA LEU A 51 11.12 -10.44 -1.06
C LEU A 51 12.30 -10.43 -0.07
N GLY A 52 12.06 -10.61 1.23
CA GLY A 52 13.08 -10.55 2.26
C GLY A 52 13.60 -9.13 2.52
N ILE A 53 12.72 -8.12 2.42
CA ILE A 53 13.06 -6.70 2.61
C ILE A 53 12.06 -6.01 3.54
N SER A 54 12.40 -4.80 3.98
CA SER A 54 11.47 -3.96 4.75
C SER A 54 10.49 -3.22 3.83
N MET A 55 9.36 -2.78 4.40
CA MET A 55 8.42 -1.88 3.71
C MET A 55 9.07 -0.55 3.28
N GLN A 56 10.03 -0.05 4.06
CA GLN A 56 10.79 1.14 3.72
C GLN A 56 11.64 0.90 2.47
N THR A 57 12.37 -0.21 2.43
CA THR A 57 13.17 -0.62 1.26
C THR A 57 12.31 -0.77 0.02
N LEU A 58 11.14 -1.40 0.13
CA LEU A 58 10.19 -1.51 -0.99
C LEU A 58 9.75 -0.13 -1.49
N SER A 59 9.52 0.83 -0.59
CA SER A 59 9.14 2.20 -0.94
C SER A 59 10.28 3.01 -1.56
N ASP A 60 11.52 2.72 -1.16
CA ASP A 60 12.70 3.36 -1.75
C ASP A 60 12.95 2.83 -3.17
N TRP A 61 12.73 1.53 -3.40
CA TRP A 61 12.87 0.92 -4.72
C TRP A 61 11.87 1.42 -5.75
N GLU A 62 10.66 1.79 -5.32
CA GLU A 62 9.65 2.42 -6.18
C GLU A 62 10.15 3.74 -6.81
N LYS A 63 11.06 4.45 -6.15
CA LYS A 63 11.65 5.71 -6.63
C LYS A 63 12.84 5.50 -7.55
N ASP A 64 13.31 4.26 -7.70
CA ASP A 64 14.46 3.94 -8.51
C ASP A 64 14.12 3.98 -10.01
N LYS A 65 15.07 4.45 -10.83
CA LYS A 65 14.85 4.66 -12.27
C LYS A 65 14.68 3.35 -13.04
N ASP A 66 15.33 2.29 -12.56
CA ASP A 66 15.44 1.02 -13.26
C ASP A 66 14.40 0.00 -12.81
N PHE A 67 13.98 0.08 -11.55
CA PHE A 67 13.08 -0.89 -10.92
C PHE A 67 11.77 -0.27 -10.43
N GLY A 68 11.68 1.07 -10.37
CA GLY A 68 10.55 1.77 -9.76
C GLY A 68 9.20 1.40 -10.37
N GLU A 69 9.14 1.29 -11.69
CA GLU A 69 7.94 0.89 -12.42
C GLU A 69 7.49 -0.55 -12.08
N ILE A 70 8.44 -1.47 -11.93
CA ILE A 70 8.16 -2.88 -11.56
C ILE A 70 7.55 -2.93 -10.16
N VAL A 71 8.14 -2.19 -9.22
CA VAL A 71 7.67 -2.13 -7.83
C VAL A 71 6.32 -1.40 -7.72
N SER A 72 6.14 -0.30 -8.45
CA SER A 72 4.88 0.45 -8.50
C SER A 72 3.73 -0.44 -8.97
N LYS A 73 3.93 -1.20 -10.05
CA LYS A 73 2.93 -2.18 -10.54
C LYS A 73 2.62 -3.27 -9.53
N ALA A 74 3.64 -3.80 -8.84
CA ALA A 74 3.41 -4.79 -7.79
C ALA A 74 2.60 -4.22 -6.61
N LYS A 75 2.91 -2.99 -6.18
CA LYS A 75 2.14 -2.27 -5.16
C LYS A 75 0.69 -2.01 -5.58
N GLN A 76 0.46 -1.71 -6.86
CA GLN A 76 -0.88 -1.52 -7.42
C GLN A 76 -1.68 -2.84 -7.45
N ARG A 77 -1.03 -3.99 -7.70
CA ARG A 77 -1.70 -5.30 -7.61
C ARG A 77 -2.15 -5.61 -6.19
N CYS A 78 -1.38 -5.26 -5.16
CA CYS A 78 -1.83 -5.36 -3.77
C CYS A 78 -3.06 -4.46 -3.50
N GLU A 79 -3.12 -3.28 -4.10
CA GLU A 79 -4.27 -2.38 -3.99
C GLU A 79 -5.53 -3.00 -4.61
N MET A 80 -5.37 -3.55 -5.81
CA MET A 80 -6.45 -4.17 -6.57
C MET A 80 -7.04 -5.37 -5.82
N ASP A 81 -6.20 -6.15 -5.13
CA ASP A 81 -6.64 -7.27 -4.28
C ASP A 81 -7.57 -6.77 -3.17
N ILE A 82 -7.16 -5.73 -2.44
CA ILE A 82 -7.97 -5.10 -1.38
C ILE A 82 -9.29 -4.57 -1.96
N LEU A 83 -9.24 -3.85 -3.07
CA LEU A 83 -10.44 -3.28 -3.70
C LEU A 83 -11.43 -4.37 -4.14
N ASN A 84 -10.97 -5.37 -4.89
CA ASN A 84 -11.81 -6.46 -5.38
C ASN A 84 -12.50 -7.18 -4.22
N HIS A 85 -11.72 -7.58 -3.20
CA HIS A 85 -12.26 -8.28 -2.04
C HIS A 85 -13.20 -7.42 -1.19
N SER A 86 -13.01 -6.11 -1.17
CA SER A 86 -13.93 -5.19 -0.49
C SER A 86 -15.24 -5.02 -1.25
N LEU A 87 -15.19 -4.91 -2.58
CA LEU A 87 -16.36 -4.73 -3.43
C LEU A 87 -17.32 -5.93 -3.38
N ILE A 88 -16.79 -7.15 -3.21
CA ILE A 88 -17.59 -8.37 -3.08
C ILE A 88 -17.90 -8.74 -1.61
N GLY A 89 -17.56 -7.87 -0.65
CA GLY A 89 -17.88 -8.06 0.77
C GLY A 89 -17.05 -9.13 1.49
N THR A 90 -15.98 -9.64 0.88
CA THR A 90 -15.10 -10.64 1.52
C THR A 90 -14.11 -10.04 2.52
N TYR A 91 -13.77 -8.75 2.38
CA TYR A 91 -13.01 -8.01 3.39
C TYR A 91 -13.92 -7.06 4.17
N THR A 92 -13.62 -6.91 5.45
CA THR A 92 -14.31 -5.94 6.31
C THR A 92 -14.04 -4.52 5.80
N PRO A 93 -15.07 -3.71 5.46
CA PRO A 93 -14.89 -2.40 4.86
C PRO A 93 -14.01 -1.44 5.67
N SER A 94 -14.09 -1.48 7.01
CA SER A 94 -13.28 -0.64 7.89
C SER A 94 -11.78 -0.95 7.79
N VAL A 95 -11.41 -2.23 7.68
CA VAL A 95 -10.02 -2.68 7.51
C VAL A 95 -9.50 -2.31 6.14
N SER A 96 -10.30 -2.53 5.09
CA SER A 96 -9.94 -2.14 3.73
C SER A 96 -9.70 -0.65 3.61
N MET A 97 -10.60 0.17 4.16
CA MET A 97 -10.46 1.63 4.17
C MET A 97 -9.23 2.08 4.97
N PHE A 98 -8.95 1.44 6.12
CA PHE A 98 -7.74 1.70 6.89
C PHE A 98 -6.47 1.42 6.06
N LEU A 99 -6.41 0.28 5.35
CA LEU A 99 -5.27 -0.07 4.51
C LEU A 99 -5.12 0.86 3.30
N LEU A 100 -6.21 1.17 2.60
CA LEU A 100 -6.19 2.07 1.45
C LEU A 100 -5.69 3.47 1.83
N LYS A 101 -6.13 4.00 2.97
CA LYS A 101 -5.67 5.31 3.46
C LYS A 101 -4.20 5.31 3.84
N ASN A 102 -3.80 4.36 4.69
CA ASN A 102 -2.45 4.36 5.27
C ASN A 102 -1.37 3.86 4.31
N GLN A 103 -1.72 3.00 3.36
CA GLN A 103 -0.73 2.34 2.50
C GLN A 103 -0.84 2.76 1.03
N HIS A 104 -2.01 3.21 0.57
CA HIS A 104 -2.26 3.54 -0.84
C HIS A 104 -2.62 5.01 -1.08
N GLY A 105 -2.58 5.86 -0.05
CA GLY A 105 -2.73 7.31 -0.19
C GLY A 105 -4.15 7.78 -0.46
N TYR A 106 -5.15 6.92 -0.22
CA TYR A 106 -6.55 7.32 -0.31
C TYR A 106 -6.86 8.34 0.78
N VAL A 107 -7.70 9.31 0.45
CA VAL A 107 -8.17 10.33 1.38
C VAL A 107 -9.69 10.41 1.30
N ASP A 108 -10.35 10.60 2.44
CA ASP A 108 -11.77 10.89 2.43
C ASP A 108 -11.97 12.28 1.87
N LYS A 109 -12.87 12.41 0.89
CA LYS A 109 -13.35 13.70 0.43
C LYS A 109 -14.63 14.03 1.19
N GLN A 110 -14.64 15.18 1.85
CA GLN A 110 -15.82 15.73 2.51
C GLN A 110 -16.28 16.98 1.78
N GLU A 111 -17.56 17.07 1.47
CA GLU A 111 -18.22 18.30 1.02
C GLU A 111 -19.10 18.80 2.16
N VAL A 112 -18.89 20.05 2.57
CA VAL A 112 -19.63 20.68 3.68
C VAL A 112 -20.40 21.86 3.11
N VAL A 113 -21.73 21.73 3.06
CA VAL A 113 -22.63 22.83 2.74
C VAL A 113 -23.03 23.49 4.06
N SER A 114 -22.72 24.77 4.23
CA SER A 114 -23.07 25.55 5.42
C SER A 114 -23.83 26.80 5.00
N ASP A 115 -25.11 26.87 5.36
CA ASP A 115 -25.98 28.02 5.09
C ASP A 115 -25.84 29.13 6.15
N SER A 116 -24.83 29.04 7.02
CA SER A 116 -24.61 29.95 8.15
C SER A 116 -23.61 31.04 7.78
N VAL A 117 -23.87 32.29 8.18
CA VAL A 117 -22.84 33.35 8.15
C VAL A 117 -21.76 33.00 9.16
N GLN A 118 -20.61 32.51 8.69
CA GLN A 118 -19.46 32.24 9.55
C GLN A 118 -18.76 33.55 9.90
N LYS A 119 -18.74 33.92 11.19
CA LYS A 119 -17.92 35.02 11.68
C LYS A 119 -16.46 34.55 11.69
N ILE A 120 -15.66 35.02 10.74
CA ILE A 120 -14.21 34.79 10.72
C ILE A 120 -13.56 35.86 11.61
N GLU A 121 -12.94 35.46 12.72
CA GLU A 121 -12.09 36.35 13.54
C GLU A 121 -10.62 36.13 13.16
N ILE A 122 -9.99 37.17 12.58
CA ILE A 122 -8.57 37.17 12.25
C ILE A 122 -7.82 37.78 13.43
N ILE A 123 -7.03 36.96 14.13
CA ILE A 123 -6.11 37.44 15.18
C ILE A 123 -4.74 37.65 14.55
N ARG A 124 -4.28 38.91 14.47
CA ARG A 124 -2.90 39.24 14.12
C ARG A 124 -2.07 39.30 15.40
N SER A 125 -1.14 38.37 15.56
CA SER A 125 -0.11 38.46 16.59
C SER A 125 1.02 39.36 16.08
N GLU A 126 1.29 40.47 16.78
CA GLU A 126 2.48 41.28 16.52
C GLU A 126 3.72 40.50 17.01
N VAL A 127 4.61 40.15 16.08
CA VAL A 127 5.93 39.63 16.43
C VAL A 127 6.77 40.80 16.90
N LYS A 128 6.99 40.90 18.23
CA LYS A 128 7.99 41.83 18.76
C LYS A 128 9.38 41.28 18.45
N CYS A 129 10.08 41.93 17.54
CA CYS A 129 11.52 41.72 17.36
C CYS A 129 12.25 42.35 18.55
N ASN A 130 12.94 41.52 19.34
CA ASN A 130 13.99 41.96 20.26
C ASN A 130 15.35 41.83 19.58
#